data_AF-A0A9W7KUU5-F1
#
_entry.id   AF-A0A9W7KUU5-F1
#
_cell.length_a   1.000
_cell.length_b   1.000
_cell.length_c   1.000
_cell.angle_alpha   90.00
_cell.angle_beta   90.00
_cell.angle_gamma   90.00
#
_symmetry.space_group_name_H-M   'P 1'
#
loop_
_entity.id
_entity.type
_entity.pdbx_description
1 polymer ?
#
loop_
_entity_poly.entity_id
_entity_poly.type
_entity_poly.pdbx_seq_one_letter_code
_entity_poly.pdbx_strand_id
1 'polypeptide(L)'
;MYHKIYGAYAPDHGKVVSRSERKREGYISSALTYGEVLFETFAELFKVVEERHGGMPEGGVFVDVGCGIGKPVFAAALLHNFRKCVGIEILEDLYKVCIECMKTYTHEVKPHLGEEKSSGLQFSVSLFLDPFDMAPFWRLP
;
A
#
# COMPACT_ATOMS: atom_id res chain seq x y z
N MET A 1 3.76 14.72 -4.91
CA MET A 1 4.64 13.66 -4.39
C MET A 1 4.12 12.28 -4.77
N TYR A 2 2.84 11.97 -4.51
CA TYR A 2 2.22 10.68 -4.87
C TYR A 2 2.40 10.25 -6.33
N HIS A 3 2.13 11.13 -7.31
CA HIS A 3 2.28 10.80 -8.73
C HIS A 3 3.72 10.41 -9.13
N LYS A 4 4.75 10.88 -8.42
CA LYS A 4 6.14 10.51 -8.73
C LYS A 4 6.38 9.01 -8.53
N ILE A 5 5.76 8.43 -7.50
CA ILE A 5 5.88 6.99 -7.17
C ILE A 5 5.46 6.11 -8.35
N TYR A 6 4.47 6.57 -9.12
CA TYR A 6 3.88 5.81 -10.24
C TYR A 6 4.20 6.38 -11.62
N GLY A 7 5.12 7.35 -11.71
CA GLY A 7 5.37 8.08 -12.97
C GLY A 7 5.82 7.18 -14.13
N ALA A 8 6.37 6.00 -13.82
CA ALA A 8 6.78 5.00 -14.81
C ALA A 8 5.63 4.12 -15.34
N TYR A 9 4.43 4.22 -14.76
CA TYR A 9 3.32 3.31 -15.02
C TYR A 9 2.10 4.05 -15.57
N ALA A 10 1.39 3.41 -16.50
CA ALA A 10 0.07 3.88 -16.91
C ALA A 10 -0.90 3.84 -15.71
N PRO A 11 -1.93 4.70 -15.68
CA PRO A 11 -2.87 4.75 -14.57
C PRO A 11 -3.42 3.39 -14.18
N ASP A 12 -3.76 2.54 -15.16
CA ASP A 12 -4.38 1.21 -15.03
C ASP A 12 -3.38 0.04 -15.02
N HIS A 13 -2.07 0.30 -14.90
CA HIS A 13 -1.03 -0.73 -15.00
C HIS A 13 -1.25 -1.89 -14.02
N GLY A 14 -1.57 -1.60 -12.76
CA GLY A 14 -1.84 -2.64 -11.76
C GLY A 14 -3.04 -3.53 -12.15
N LYS A 15 -4.04 -2.98 -12.84
CA LYS A 15 -5.19 -3.75 -13.33
C LYS A 15 -4.76 -4.73 -14.40
N VAL A 16 -3.90 -4.30 -15.32
CA VAL A 16 -3.38 -5.12 -16.42
C VAL A 16 -2.50 -6.25 -15.89
N VAL A 17 -1.58 -5.93 -14.98
CA VAL A 17 -0.70 -6.93 -14.33
C VAL A 17 -1.53 -7.96 -13.58
N SER A 18 -2.46 -7.51 -12.73
CA SER A 18 -3.35 -8.37 -11.96
C SER A 18 -4.15 -9.32 -12.85
N ARG A 19 -4.74 -8.82 -13.95
CA ARG A 19 -5.52 -9.64 -14.88
C ARG A 19 -4.68 -10.67 -15.60
N SER A 20 -3.46 -10.30 -15.99
CA SER A 20 -2.54 -11.17 -16.73
C SER A 20 -2.08 -12.33 -15.86
N GLU A 21 -1.64 -12.05 -14.63
CA GLU A 21 -1.24 -13.07 -13.66
C GLU A 21 -2.40 -13.99 -13.30
N ARG A 22 -3.57 -13.44 -12.95
CA ARG A 22 -4.74 -14.28 -12.63
C ARG A 22 -5.17 -15.20 -13.76
N LYS A 23 -5.11 -14.71 -15.00
CA LYS A 23 -5.41 -15.54 -16.18
C LYS A 23 -4.39 -16.65 -16.35
N ARG A 24 -3.11 -16.36 -16.11
CA ARG A 24 -2.00 -17.32 -16.21
C ARG A 24 -2.10 -18.42 -15.14
N GLU A 25 -2.40 -18.04 -13.90
CA GLU A 25 -2.47 -18.95 -12.74
C GLU A 25 -3.84 -19.62 -12.56
N GLY A 26 -4.82 -19.31 -13.41
CA GLY A 26 -6.17 -19.90 -13.32
C GLY A 26 -6.99 -19.40 -12.13
N TYR A 27 -6.68 -18.23 -11.58
CA TYR A 27 -7.47 -17.60 -10.51
C TYR A 27 -8.78 -17.03 -11.06
N ILE A 28 -9.82 -17.87 -11.13
CA ILE A 28 -11.17 -17.49 -11.56
C ILE A 28 -11.97 -17.05 -10.32
N SER A 29 -11.80 -15.79 -9.89
CA SER A 29 -12.65 -15.22 -8.84
C SER A 29 -13.09 -13.79 -9.19
N SER A 30 -14.39 -13.52 -9.02
CA SER A 30 -15.01 -12.19 -9.13
C SER A 30 -14.64 -11.25 -7.97
N ALA A 31 -14.07 -11.77 -6.89
CA ALA A 31 -13.66 -11.00 -5.71
C ALA A 31 -12.43 -10.11 -5.97
N LEU A 32 -11.72 -10.32 -7.09
CA LEU A 32 -10.48 -9.63 -7.43
C LEU A 32 -10.77 -8.43 -8.37
N THR A 33 -11.77 -7.62 -8.02
CA THR A 33 -12.03 -6.37 -8.73
C THR A 33 -11.01 -5.34 -8.26
N TYR A 34 -10.01 -5.08 -9.10
CA TYR A 34 -8.98 -4.08 -8.83
C TYR A 34 -9.61 -2.69 -8.89
N GLY A 35 -9.94 -2.14 -7.72
CA GLY A 35 -10.39 -0.77 -7.54
C GLY A 35 -9.16 0.11 -7.35
N GLU A 36 -8.76 0.85 -8.38
CA GLU A 36 -7.68 1.82 -8.21
C GLU A 36 -8.17 2.94 -7.31
N VAL A 37 -7.68 2.95 -6.09
CA VAL A 37 -7.89 4.05 -5.15
C VAL A 37 -7.15 5.27 -5.70
N LEU A 38 -7.90 6.36 -5.88
CA LEU A 38 -7.33 7.68 -6.15
C LEU A 38 -6.81 8.28 -4.85
N PHE A 39 -5.66 8.95 -4.90
CA PHE A 39 -5.03 9.54 -3.72
C PHE A 39 -5.94 10.53 -3.02
N GLU A 40 -6.66 11.34 -3.79
CA GLU A 40 -7.58 12.36 -3.32
C GLU A 40 -8.75 11.74 -2.55
N THR A 41 -9.33 10.66 -3.08
CA THR A 41 -10.40 9.93 -2.40
C THR A 41 -9.91 9.31 -1.09
N PHE A 42 -8.65 8.85 -1.04
CA PHE A 42 -8.06 8.32 0.18
C PHE A 42 -7.78 9.41 1.23
N ALA A 43 -7.37 10.60 0.79
CA ALA A 43 -7.21 11.77 1.66
C ALA A 43 -8.56 12.22 2.26
N GLU A 44 -9.62 12.22 1.45
CA GLU A 44 -10.97 12.49 1.93
C GLU A 44 -11.44 11.45 2.96
N LEU A 45 -11.16 10.17 2.72
CA LEU A 45 -11.45 9.10 3.68
C LEU A 45 -10.77 9.36 5.02
N PHE A 46 -9.48 9.70 5.02
CA PHE A 46 -8.74 10.00 6.25
C PHE A 46 -9.32 11.19 6.99
N LYS A 47 -9.72 12.24 6.26
CA LYS A 47 -10.41 13.40 6.84
C LYS A 47 -11.73 13.00 7.50
N VAL A 48 -12.52 12.12 6.87
CA VAL A 48 -13.77 11.63 7.46
C VAL A 48 -13.51 10.83 8.74
N VAL A 49 -12.48 9.99 8.76
CA VAL A 49 -12.07 9.25 9.97
C VAL A 49 -11.68 10.21 11.09
N GLU A 50 -10.91 11.25 10.77
CA GLU A 50 -10.54 12.31 11.71
C GLU A 50 -11.76 13.01 12.30
N GLU A 51 -12.65 13.50 11.45
CA GLU A 51 -13.78 14.33 11.86
C GLU A 51 -14.90 13.53 12.56
N ARG A 52 -15.12 12.26 12.19
CA ARG A 52 -16.30 11.49 12.60
C ARG A 52 -16.01 10.32 13.53
N HIS A 53 -14.77 9.87 13.59
CA HIS A 53 -14.41 8.63 14.29
C HIS A 53 -13.30 8.81 15.33
N GLY A 54 -12.91 10.06 15.62
CA GLY A 54 -11.93 10.38 16.67
C GLY A 54 -10.47 10.26 16.23
N GLY A 55 -10.23 10.22 14.92
CA GLY A 55 -8.89 10.21 14.35
C GLY A 55 -8.21 8.86 14.27
N MET A 56 -7.06 8.88 13.59
CA MET A 56 -6.15 7.74 13.51
C MET A 56 -5.07 7.88 14.58
N PRO A 57 -4.60 6.76 15.18
CA PRO A 57 -3.57 6.82 16.19
C PRO A 57 -2.25 7.38 15.63
N GLU A 58 -1.66 8.34 16.34
CA GLU A 58 -0.28 8.77 16.12
C GLU A 58 0.68 7.60 16.38
N GLY A 59 1.66 7.39 15.49
CA GLY A 59 2.59 6.27 15.61
C GLY A 59 1.94 4.88 15.47
N GLY A 60 0.71 4.79 14.96
CA GLY A 60 0.04 3.53 14.69
C GLY A 60 0.67 2.72 13.54
N VAL A 61 0.07 1.56 13.24
CA VAL A 61 0.44 0.73 12.08
C VAL A 61 -0.74 0.68 11.11
N PHE A 62 -0.51 1.14 9.87
CA PHE A 62 -1.47 0.99 8.78
C PHE A 62 -1.22 -0.32 8.04
N VAL A 63 -2.28 -1.08 7.74
CA VAL A 63 -2.19 -2.37 7.04
C VAL A 63 -3.23 -2.42 5.93
N ASP A 64 -2.80 -2.78 4.73
CA ASP A 64 -3.65 -3.00 3.56
C ASP A 64 -3.49 -4.43 3.04
N VAL A 65 -4.60 -5.16 2.94
CA VAL A 65 -4.64 -6.57 2.54
C VAL A 65 -5.23 -6.66 1.13
N GLY A 66 -4.46 -7.19 0.19
CA GLY A 66 -4.74 -7.04 -1.24
C GLY A 66 -4.32 -5.67 -1.75
N CYS A 67 -3.12 -5.21 -1.33
CA CYS A 67 -2.67 -3.83 -1.56
C CYS A 67 -2.38 -3.49 -3.03
N GLY A 68 -2.42 -4.48 -3.93
CA GLY A 68 -2.15 -4.31 -5.33
C GLY A 68 -0.72 -3.85 -5.56
N ILE A 69 -0.55 -2.70 -6.21
CA ILE A 69 0.77 -2.05 -6.42
C ILE A 69 1.15 -1.08 -5.28
N GLY A 70 0.41 -1.10 -4.17
CA GLY A 70 0.71 -0.36 -2.94
C GLY A 70 0.04 1.01 -2.83
N LYS A 71 -0.88 1.36 -3.75
CA LYS A 71 -1.55 2.68 -3.82
C LYS A 71 -2.07 3.18 -2.46
N PRO A 72 -2.84 2.40 -1.67
CA PRO A 72 -3.31 2.84 -0.36
C PRO A 72 -2.20 2.94 0.69
N VAL A 73 -1.23 2.02 0.67
CA VAL A 73 -0.09 2.00 1.61
C VAL A 73 0.77 3.25 1.46
N PHE A 74 1.13 3.62 0.23
CA PHE A 74 1.89 4.85 -0.02
C PHE A 74 1.05 6.10 0.25
N ALA A 75 -0.26 6.06 0.00
CA ALA A 75 -1.14 7.17 0.35
C ALA A 75 -1.17 7.39 1.87
N ALA A 76 -1.36 6.32 2.65
CA ALA A 76 -1.34 6.35 4.11
C ALA A 76 -0.04 6.95 4.66
N ALA A 77 1.11 6.50 4.14
CA ALA A 77 2.43 7.00 4.52
C ALA A 77 2.63 8.50 4.23
N LEU A 78 1.99 9.03 3.19
CA LEU A 78 2.06 10.46 2.86
C LEU A 78 1.06 11.30 3.66
N LEU A 79 -0.10 10.74 4.02
CA LEU A 79 -1.21 11.47 4.60
C LEU A 79 -1.17 11.52 6.13
N HIS A 80 -0.64 10.49 6.80
CA HIS A 80 -0.63 10.39 8.26
C HIS A 80 0.72 9.90 8.82
N ASN A 81 1.01 10.24 10.07
CA ASN A 81 2.26 9.89 10.75
C ASN A 81 2.18 8.49 11.40
N PHE A 82 1.96 7.48 10.57
CA PHE A 82 2.08 6.09 11.03
C PHE A 82 3.54 5.75 11.31
N ARG A 83 3.79 4.97 12.37
CA ARG A 83 5.11 4.37 12.62
C ARG A 83 5.48 3.41 11.50
N LYS A 84 4.49 2.70 10.95
CA LYS A 84 4.68 1.70 9.91
C LYS A 84 3.45 1.60 9.00
N CYS A 85 3.66 1.46 7.70
CA CYS A 85 2.62 1.09 6.74
C CYS A 85 3.00 -0.24 6.06
N VAL A 86 2.03 -1.15 5.96
CA VAL A 86 2.22 -2.53 5.53
C VAL A 86 1.28 -2.84 4.37
N GLY A 87 1.83 -3.36 3.28
CA GLY A 87 1.06 -3.92 2.16
C GLY A 87 1.25 -5.42 2.05
N ILE A 88 0.14 -6.16 1.97
CA ILE A 88 0.13 -7.60 1.75
C ILE A 88 -0.55 -7.87 0.41
N GLU A 89 0.10 -8.59 -0.48
CA GLU A 89 -0.42 -8.94 -1.81
C GLU A 89 -0.21 -10.43 -2.09
N ILE A 90 -1.16 -11.06 -2.78
CA ILE A 90 -1.11 -12.49 -3.12
C ILE A 90 -0.50 -12.71 -4.50
N LEU A 91 -0.66 -11.74 -5.40
CA LEU A 91 -0.17 -11.77 -6.78
C LEU A 91 1.28 -11.29 -6.84
N GLU A 92 2.18 -12.17 -7.26
CA GLU A 92 3.62 -11.93 -7.23
C GLU A 92 4.04 -10.82 -8.20
N ASP A 93 3.37 -10.71 -9.37
CA ASP A 93 3.70 -9.68 -10.35
C ASP A 93 3.28 -8.30 -9.84
N LEU A 94 2.18 -8.19 -9.09
CA LEU A 94 1.79 -6.93 -8.42
C LEU A 94 2.79 -6.55 -7.32
N TYR A 95 3.22 -7.52 -6.52
CA TYR A 95 4.25 -7.27 -5.52
C TYR A 95 5.56 -6.80 -6.12
N LYS A 96 6.02 -7.37 -7.24
CA LYS A 96 7.21 -6.87 -7.94
C LYS A 96 7.08 -5.40 -8.29
N VAL A 97 5.90 -4.97 -8.77
CA VAL A 97 5.61 -3.55 -9.04
C VAL A 97 5.61 -2.73 -7.74
N CYS A 98 5.05 -3.22 -6.63
CA CYS A 98 5.16 -2.57 -5.30
C CYS A 98 6.61 -2.29 -4.93
N ILE A 99 7.50 -3.27 -5.08
CA ILE A 99 8.90 -3.16 -4.71
C ILE A 99 9.61 -2.09 -5.55
N GLU A 100 9.33 -2.01 -6.85
CA GLU A 100 9.85 -0.92 -7.69
C GLU A 100 9.31 0.45 -7.25
N CYS A 101 8.00 0.55 -6.98
CA CYS A 101 7.39 1.77 -6.45
C CYS A 101 8.02 2.18 -5.10
N MET A 102 8.36 1.21 -4.25
CA MET A 102 9.01 1.43 -2.96
C MET A 102 10.42 2.00 -3.13
N LYS A 103 11.17 1.59 -4.15
CA LYS A 103 12.47 2.19 -4.48
C LYS A 103 12.31 3.66 -4.86
N THR A 104 11.39 3.98 -5.76
CA THR A 104 11.08 5.37 -6.14
C THR A 104 10.64 6.19 -4.94
N TYR A 105 9.74 5.66 -4.11
CA TYR A 105 9.35 6.32 -2.86
C TYR A 105 10.57 6.60 -1.97
N THR A 106 11.42 5.60 -1.73
CA THR A 106 12.56 5.71 -0.82
C THR A 106 13.60 6.70 -1.30
N HIS A 107 13.87 6.76 -2.60
CA HIS A 107 14.95 7.58 -3.15
C HIS A 107 14.50 8.97 -3.61
N GLU A 108 13.25 9.14 -4.05
CA GLU A 108 12.80 10.37 -4.70
C GLU A 108 11.68 11.10 -3.95
N VAL A 109 10.98 10.42 -3.03
CA VAL A 109 9.86 11.01 -2.29
C VAL A 109 10.23 11.20 -0.82
N LYS A 110 10.63 10.13 -0.14
CA LYS A 110 10.95 10.13 1.30
C LYS A 110 11.95 11.19 1.72
N PRO A 111 13.05 11.48 0.98
CA PRO A 111 14.01 12.52 1.38
C PRO A 111 13.43 13.94 1.39
N HIS A 112 12.27 14.13 0.76
CA HIS A 112 11.56 15.41 0.71
C HIS A 112 10.39 15.46 1.68
N LEU A 113 10.16 14.39 2.46
CA LEU A 113 9.22 14.40 3.57
C LEU A 113 9.93 14.98 4.80
N GLY A 114 9.24 15.82 5.58
CA GLY A 114 9.78 16.33 6.84
C GLY A 114 10.18 15.20 7.78
N GLU A 115 11.07 15.48 8.74
CA GLU A 115 11.60 14.47 9.67
C GLU A 115 10.47 13.72 10.39
N GLU A 116 9.36 14.40 10.68
CA GLU A 116 8.16 13.83 11.32
C GLU A 116 7.44 12.74 10.50
N LYS A 117 7.60 12.72 9.16
CA LYS A 117 6.87 11.82 8.24
C LYS A 117 7.64 10.54 7.91
N SER A 118 8.58 10.15 8.78
CA SER A 118 9.44 8.98 8.57
C SER A 118 8.74 7.65 8.88
N SER A 119 7.68 7.31 8.13
CA SER A 119 7.03 6.01 8.26
C SER A 119 7.93 4.88 7.77
N GLY A 120 8.03 3.78 8.52
CA GLY A 120 8.56 2.53 7.99
C GLY A 120 7.61 1.95 6.94
N LEU A 121 8.12 1.57 5.77
CA LEU A 121 7.34 0.84 4.76
C LEU A 121 7.78 -0.62 4.72
N GLN A 122 6.80 -1.53 4.63
CA GLN A 122 7.07 -2.94 4.39
C GLN A 122 6.01 -3.53 3.47
N PHE A 123 6.45 -4.28 2.47
CA PHE A 123 5.58 -5.08 1.60
C PHE A 123 5.93 -6.55 1.74
N SER A 124 4.93 -7.42 1.61
CA SER A 124 5.12 -8.87 1.55
C SER A 124 4.20 -9.50 0.52
N VAL A 125 4.67 -10.61 -0.07
CA VAL A 125 3.81 -11.56 -0.79
C VAL A 125 3.33 -12.61 0.19
N SER A 126 2.02 -12.84 0.29
CA SER A 126 1.53 -14.00 1.04
C SER A 126 0.15 -14.47 0.57
N LEU A 127 0.00 -15.81 0.47
CA LEU A 127 -1.30 -16.48 0.28
C LEU A 127 -2.13 -16.56 1.56
N PHE A 128 -1.49 -16.44 2.73
CA PHE A 128 -2.11 -16.60 4.03
C PHE A 128 -1.79 -15.40 4.91
N LEU A 129 -2.80 -14.86 5.60
CA LEU A 129 -2.55 -14.12 6.84
C LEU A 129 -2.05 -15.15 7.89
N ASP A 130 -0.91 -15.80 7.67
CA ASP A 130 -0.35 -16.72 8.64
C ASP A 130 0.00 -15.90 9.89
N PRO A 131 -0.56 -16.22 11.08
CA PRO A 131 -0.23 -15.52 12.31
C PRO A 131 1.27 -15.47 12.60
N PHE A 132 2.06 -16.43 12.08
CA PHE A 132 3.51 -16.50 12.23
C PHE A 132 4.26 -15.59 11.26
N ASP A 133 3.82 -15.42 10.01
CA ASP A 133 4.38 -14.43 9.07
C ASP A 133 3.96 -13.00 9.43
N MET A 134 2.87 -12.85 10.18
CA MET A 134 2.42 -11.58 10.74
C MET A 134 3.09 -11.26 12.09
N ALA A 135 3.72 -12.23 12.75
CA ALA A 135 4.41 -12.05 14.03
C ALA A 135 5.49 -10.93 14.01
N PRO A 136 6.29 -10.70 12.95
CA PRO A 136 7.19 -9.55 12.90
C PRO A 136 6.47 -8.20 12.62
N PHE A 137 5.19 -8.20 12.24
CA PHE A 137 4.40 -7.00 12.06
C PHE A 137 3.70 -6.55 13.35
N TRP A 138 3.32 -7.49 14.22
CA TRP A 138 2.67 -7.23 15.51
C TRP A 138 3.60 -7.16 16.72
N ARG A 139 4.89 -7.52 16.56
CA ARG A 139 5.89 -7.28 17.61
C ARG A 139 6.11 -5.78 17.75
N LEU A 140 5.29 -5.18 18.62
CA LEU A 140 5.58 -3.90 19.27
C LEU A 140 6.95 -4.03 19.96
N PRO A 141 7.89 -3.07 19.83
CA PRO A 141 8.80 -2.79 20.93
C PRO A 141 8.00 -2.46 22.20
#